data_AF-A9B5S6-F1
#
_entry.id   AF-A9B5S6-F1
#
_cell.length_a   1.000
_cell.length_b   1.000
_cell.length_c   1.000
_cell.angle_alpha   90.00
_cell.angle_beta   90.00
_cell.angle_gamma   90.00
#
_symmetry.space_group_name_H-M   'P 1'
#
loop_
_entity.id
_entity.type
_entity.pdbx_description
1 polymer ?
#
loop_
_entity_poly.entity_id
_entity_poly.type
_entity_poly.pdbx_seq_one_letter_code
_entity_poly.pdbx_strand_id
1 'polypeptide(L)'
;MMVNPKRGWRLLMIMLMLGLVWTQSQKPAQAQTSSACSISYSIVGQWQGGFQGDIAIRNTGTSPINNWTLTWSFNNQAISQLWGGNYSQTNNAVSVSNMAWNGTIASNSSVSLGFIASWTGSNPIPSHFQVNGIACNGGITPTATGVVPTATRTPMPSTATAIPTATRTPAPSATTVVPTATRTPAPTATRTPAPTATRTPTVTPTGWNPPSNLVTPLNEVWQHVESTYGNLYGFRNYGWDQVIAGNGSINYCVRWDSDAPVSAALRDQIHASLARQFKKWMDAMLDNGQGTNGWPYTNVNIKVVGWAVRDRSTLQWSDNSVDIYVNNIAENAPQCAPPCGRFFNQDGDYSDCPGGFDHHYDMSLWLTKGMAGGAGGDWGQRVGSEYFVNNLNSENIHIFLHEVGHTFGLDDFYDWTPTGINSFIMNAGSASQITEFDKWMLRDFWRHLKSRYGY
;
A
#
# COMPACT_ATOMS: atom_id res chain seq x y z
N MET A 1 56.36 92.08 0.51
CA MET A 1 57.12 91.54 1.65
C MET A 1 57.35 90.07 1.36
N MET A 2 58.44 89.65 0.71
CA MET A 2 59.79 89.46 1.29
C MET A 2 59.73 88.86 2.69
N VAL A 3 60.05 87.57 2.82
CA VAL A 3 61.22 87.05 3.57
C VAL A 3 61.31 85.54 3.35
N ASN A 4 62.54 85.13 3.07
CA ASN A 4 63.06 83.79 2.84
C ASN A 4 63.44 83.13 4.22
N PRO A 5 64.27 82.09 4.26
CA PRO A 5 64.00 80.70 4.68
C PRO A 5 64.48 80.40 6.14
N LYS A 6 64.42 79.12 6.56
CA LYS A 6 65.59 78.44 7.19
C LYS A 6 65.32 76.97 7.57
N ARG A 7 66.21 76.11 7.05
CA ARG A 7 66.92 74.98 7.71
C ARG A 7 66.05 73.85 8.28
N GLY A 8 66.26 72.57 7.98
CA GLY A 8 67.35 71.93 7.28
C GLY A 8 67.37 70.44 7.64
N TRP A 9 67.90 69.64 6.72
CA TRP A 9 68.59 68.36 6.93
C TRP A 9 67.84 67.10 7.41
N ARG A 10 68.12 66.05 6.60
CA ARG A 10 68.23 64.61 6.88
C ARG A 10 66.93 63.81 6.74
N LEU A 11 66.80 63.14 5.59
CA LEU A 11 67.11 61.71 5.35
C LEU A 11 66.00 60.80 5.94
N LEU A 12 65.02 60.42 5.12
CA LEU A 12 64.99 59.19 4.31
C LEU A 12 64.44 57.99 5.10
N MET A 13 63.12 57.80 5.06
CA MET A 13 62.50 56.47 4.96
C MET A 13 61.05 56.64 4.47
N ILE A 14 60.87 56.44 3.16
CA ILE A 14 59.55 56.29 2.54
C ILE A 14 59.05 54.90 2.96
N MET A 15 58.09 54.86 3.88
CA MET A 15 57.23 53.70 4.08
C MET A 15 56.29 53.60 2.87
N LEU A 16 56.59 52.68 1.96
CA LEU A 16 55.67 52.21 0.94
C LEU A 16 54.51 51.48 1.65
N MET A 17 53.34 52.13 1.76
CA MET A 17 52.11 51.44 2.11
C MET A 17 51.66 50.60 0.91
N LEU A 18 51.97 49.31 0.94
CA LEU A 18 51.34 48.30 0.08
C LEU A 18 49.84 48.21 0.45
N GLY A 19 48.99 48.69 -0.44
CA GLY A 19 47.56 48.44 -0.39
C GLY A 19 47.29 46.95 -0.61
N LEU A 20 46.75 46.29 0.41
CA LEU A 20 46.19 44.94 0.29
C LEU A 20 44.95 45.01 -0.61
N VAL A 21 45.11 44.60 -1.86
CA VAL A 21 44.00 44.22 -2.74
C VAL A 21 43.50 42.87 -2.26
N TRP A 22 42.31 42.83 -1.67
CA TRP A 22 41.59 41.59 -1.42
C TRP A 22 41.09 41.05 -2.76
N THR A 23 41.83 40.13 -3.37
CA THR A 23 41.32 39.27 -4.44
C THR A 23 40.34 38.28 -3.83
N GLN A 24 39.04 38.58 -3.89
CA GLN A 24 38.01 37.57 -3.64
C GLN A 24 38.17 36.47 -4.71
N SER A 25 38.62 35.29 -4.29
CA SER A 25 38.49 34.08 -5.09
C SER A 25 37.01 33.81 -5.30
N GLN A 26 36.49 34.21 -6.46
CA GLN A 26 35.21 33.69 -6.94
C GLN A 26 35.43 32.21 -7.26
N LYS A 27 35.03 31.35 -6.32
CA LYS A 27 34.86 29.92 -6.56
C LYS A 27 33.96 29.80 -7.80
N PRO A 28 34.34 29.04 -8.84
CA PRO A 28 33.48 28.86 -9.99
C PRO A 28 32.12 28.33 -9.49
N ALA A 29 31.05 29.03 -9.84
CA ALA A 29 29.70 28.52 -9.66
C ALA A 29 29.61 27.27 -10.53
N GLN A 30 29.72 26.11 -9.89
CA GLN A 30 29.47 24.83 -10.53
C GLN A 30 28.03 24.91 -11.04
N ALA A 31 27.87 24.98 -12.35
CA ALA A 31 26.56 24.91 -12.99
C ALA A 31 25.90 23.62 -12.48
N GLN A 32 24.97 23.76 -11.55
CA GLN A 32 24.17 22.67 -11.05
C GLN A 32 23.31 22.26 -12.24
N THR A 33 23.76 21.23 -12.97
CA THR A 33 22.95 20.55 -13.98
C THR A 33 21.61 20.28 -13.31
N SER A 34 20.55 20.92 -13.79
CA SER A 34 19.20 20.66 -13.27
C SER A 34 18.98 19.16 -13.35
N SER A 35 18.78 18.53 -12.19
CA SER A 35 18.48 17.10 -12.10
C SER A 35 17.24 16.84 -12.97
N ALA A 36 17.41 16.12 -14.09
CA ALA A 36 16.33 15.78 -15.04
C ALA A 36 15.31 14.78 -14.48
N CYS A 37 15.43 14.49 -13.18
CA CYS A 37 14.61 13.56 -12.44
C CYS A 37 14.48 14.02 -10.98
N SER A 38 13.38 13.64 -10.34
CA SER A 38 13.17 13.76 -8.89
C SER A 38 12.74 12.43 -8.30
N ILE A 39 13.18 12.15 -7.08
CA ILE A 39 12.83 10.93 -6.33
C ILE A 39 11.93 11.29 -5.15
N SER A 40 10.80 10.59 -5.04
CA SER A 40 10.03 10.51 -3.81
C SER A 40 10.29 9.15 -3.18
N TYR A 41 10.68 9.13 -1.91
CA TYR A 41 10.87 7.91 -1.12
C TYR A 41 9.97 8.00 0.11
N SER A 42 9.23 6.93 0.38
CA SER A 42 8.39 6.81 1.58
C SER A 42 8.59 5.48 2.26
N ILE A 43 8.56 5.47 3.59
CA ILE A 43 8.34 4.26 4.38
C ILE A 43 6.82 4.11 4.51
N VAL A 44 6.27 3.12 3.82
CA VAL A 44 4.83 2.79 3.77
C VAL A 44 4.35 2.24 5.12
N GLY A 45 5.15 1.37 5.71
CA GLY A 45 4.90 0.79 7.03
C GLY A 45 6.21 0.28 7.62
N GLN A 46 6.31 0.25 8.95
CA GLN A 46 7.48 -0.27 9.65
C GLN A 46 7.02 -1.11 10.85
N TRP A 47 7.66 -2.25 11.03
CA TRP A 47 7.48 -3.15 12.16
C TRP A 47 8.83 -3.47 12.80
N GLN A 48 8.82 -4.32 13.82
CA GLN A 48 10.05 -4.73 14.49
C GLN A 48 10.97 -5.47 13.50
N GLY A 49 12.10 -4.85 13.18
CA GLY A 49 13.13 -5.41 12.30
C GLY A 49 12.83 -5.34 10.80
N GLY A 50 11.67 -4.80 10.38
CA GLY A 50 11.33 -4.67 8.95
C GLY A 50 10.51 -3.43 8.61
N PHE A 51 10.43 -3.11 7.33
CA PHE A 51 9.66 -2.00 6.78
C PHE A 51 9.33 -2.23 5.31
N GLN A 52 8.26 -1.60 4.85
CA GLN A 52 7.94 -1.45 3.44
C GLN A 52 8.33 -0.05 2.97
N GLY A 53 9.02 0.04 1.85
CA GLY A 53 9.37 1.28 1.19
C GLY A 53 8.72 1.41 -0.19
N ASP A 54 8.42 2.63 -0.58
CA ASP A 54 7.96 2.98 -1.94
C ASP A 54 8.86 4.07 -2.50
N ILE A 55 9.18 3.97 -3.79
CA ILE A 55 9.97 4.94 -4.52
C ILE A 55 9.25 5.33 -5.81
N ALA A 56 9.03 6.62 -6.01
CA ALA A 56 8.59 7.18 -7.29
C ALA A 56 9.72 7.94 -7.98
N ILE A 57 10.04 7.54 -9.20
CA ILE A 57 10.95 8.23 -10.10
C ILE A 57 10.12 9.12 -11.01
N ARG A 58 10.31 10.43 -10.93
CA ARG A 58 9.67 11.40 -11.83
C ARG A 58 10.68 11.99 -12.79
N ASN A 59 10.36 11.99 -14.09
CA ASN A 59 11.13 12.71 -15.09
C ASN A 59 10.72 14.18 -15.12
N THR A 60 11.61 15.08 -14.72
CA THR A 60 11.40 16.54 -14.73
C THR A 60 12.01 17.22 -15.96
N GLY A 61 12.69 16.45 -16.81
CA GLY A 61 13.26 16.90 -18.06
C GLY A 61 12.26 16.89 -19.23
N THR A 62 12.70 17.39 -20.37
CA THR A 62 11.93 17.45 -21.63
C THR A 62 12.08 16.22 -22.51
N SER A 63 13.08 15.37 -22.24
CA SER A 63 13.33 14.13 -22.99
C SER A 63 12.93 12.89 -22.17
N PRO A 64 12.41 11.82 -22.78
CA PRO A 64 12.13 10.57 -22.07
C PRO A 64 13.39 9.96 -21.44
N ILE A 65 13.26 9.39 -20.24
CA ILE A 65 14.28 8.53 -19.64
C ILE A 65 13.99 7.11 -20.11
N ASN A 66 14.96 6.48 -20.77
CA ASN A 66 14.84 5.10 -21.26
C ASN A 66 15.79 4.18 -20.48
N ASN A 67 15.37 2.93 -20.31
CA ASN A 67 16.12 1.87 -19.64
C ASN A 67 16.68 2.35 -18.29
N TRP A 68 15.81 2.88 -17.44
CA TRP A 68 16.22 3.51 -16.20
C TRP A 68 16.84 2.49 -15.23
N THR A 69 17.88 2.93 -14.54
CA THR A 69 18.52 2.24 -13.42
C THR A 69 18.62 3.20 -12.25
N LEU A 70 17.88 2.92 -11.18
CA LEU A 70 17.90 3.67 -9.93
C LEU A 70 18.98 3.10 -8.99
N THR A 71 19.80 3.95 -8.39
CA THR A 71 20.76 3.55 -7.37
C THR A 71 20.67 4.43 -6.13
N TRP A 72 20.87 3.81 -4.97
CA TRP A 72 21.02 4.47 -3.67
C TRP A 72 21.84 3.61 -2.71
N SER A 73 22.16 4.17 -1.54
CA SER A 73 22.80 3.42 -0.46
C SER A 73 21.93 3.44 0.79
N PHE A 74 21.71 2.26 1.36
CA PHE A 74 21.21 2.10 2.72
C PHE A 74 22.32 2.30 3.76
N ASN A 75 21.92 2.33 5.03
CA ASN A 75 22.85 2.24 6.15
C ASN A 75 22.88 0.79 6.66
N ASN A 76 21.92 0.39 7.48
CA ASN A 76 21.87 -0.97 8.05
C ASN A 76 20.58 -1.69 7.62
N GLN A 77 20.14 -1.44 6.39
CA GLN A 77 18.93 -2.01 5.82
C GLN A 77 19.25 -2.99 4.68
N ALA A 78 18.44 -4.04 4.54
CA ALA A 78 18.57 -5.04 3.49
C ALA A 78 17.22 -5.39 2.88
N ILE A 79 17.09 -5.26 1.56
CA ILE A 79 15.88 -5.59 0.80
C ILE A 79 15.69 -7.10 0.78
N SER A 80 14.52 -7.55 1.19
CA SER A 80 14.07 -8.93 1.10
C SER A 80 13.20 -9.20 -0.12
N GLN A 81 12.49 -8.18 -0.63
CA GLN A 81 11.61 -8.29 -1.79
C GLN A 81 11.46 -6.92 -2.45
N LEU A 82 11.39 -6.85 -3.78
CA LEU A 82 11.13 -5.62 -4.53
C LEU A 82 10.22 -5.92 -5.73
N TRP A 83 9.27 -5.03 -5.99
CA TRP A 83 8.39 -5.06 -7.16
C TRP A 83 8.55 -3.77 -7.97
N GLY A 84 8.20 -3.83 -9.27
CA GLY A 84 8.33 -2.69 -10.19
C GLY A 84 9.73 -2.48 -10.75
N GLY A 85 10.68 -3.38 -10.48
CA GLY A 85 12.05 -3.36 -11.04
C GLY A 85 12.85 -4.63 -10.68
N ASN A 86 14.00 -4.82 -11.32
CA ASN A 86 14.95 -5.88 -10.97
C ASN A 86 16.04 -5.30 -10.08
N TYR A 87 16.19 -5.83 -8.86
CA TYR A 87 17.15 -5.28 -7.90
C TYR A 87 18.37 -6.16 -7.68
N SER A 88 19.46 -5.51 -7.32
CA SER A 88 20.63 -6.13 -6.71
C SER A 88 21.07 -5.26 -5.53
N GLN A 89 21.46 -5.91 -4.44
CA GLN A 89 22.01 -5.23 -3.28
C GLN A 89 23.34 -5.87 -2.90
N THR A 90 24.41 -5.07 -2.88
CA THR A 90 25.72 -5.50 -2.36
C THR A 90 26.07 -4.64 -1.15
N ASN A 91 26.15 -5.26 0.02
CA ASN A 91 26.24 -4.55 1.30
C ASN A 91 25.10 -3.52 1.39
N ASN A 92 25.47 -2.24 1.39
CA ASN A 92 24.57 -1.12 1.53
C ASN A 92 24.14 -0.53 0.18
N ALA A 93 24.81 -0.87 -0.92
CA ALA A 93 24.52 -0.29 -2.22
C ALA A 93 23.40 -1.07 -2.90
N VAL A 94 22.33 -0.37 -3.29
CA VAL A 94 21.19 -0.91 -4.01
C VAL A 94 21.19 -0.37 -5.44
N SER A 95 20.96 -1.26 -6.40
CA SER A 95 20.72 -0.93 -7.80
C SER A 95 19.46 -1.62 -8.29
N VAL A 96 18.53 -0.86 -8.88
CA VAL A 96 17.27 -1.36 -9.43
C VAL A 96 17.17 -0.94 -10.88
N SER A 97 17.09 -1.90 -11.81
CA SER A 97 16.80 -1.63 -13.22
C SER A 97 15.32 -1.80 -13.52
N ASN A 98 14.86 -1.14 -14.59
CA ASN A 98 13.49 -1.24 -15.04
C ASN A 98 13.07 -2.67 -15.44
N MET A 99 11.76 -2.91 -15.39
CA MET A 99 11.11 -4.05 -16.03
C MET A 99 10.89 -3.79 -17.53
N ALA A 100 10.59 -4.83 -18.30
CA ALA A 100 10.31 -4.70 -19.74
C ALA A 100 9.14 -3.74 -20.04
N TRP A 101 8.16 -3.65 -19.15
CA TRP A 101 6.93 -2.86 -19.34
C TRP A 101 7.03 -1.41 -18.83
N ASN A 102 8.04 -1.04 -18.05
CA ASN A 102 8.20 0.32 -17.50
C ASN A 102 9.55 0.99 -17.82
N GLY A 103 10.25 0.52 -18.85
CA GLY A 103 11.57 1.04 -19.21
C GLY A 103 11.61 2.51 -19.65
N THR A 104 10.48 3.09 -20.06
CA THR A 104 10.41 4.48 -20.53
C THR A 104 9.59 5.33 -19.57
N ILE A 105 10.21 6.41 -19.07
CA ILE A 105 9.55 7.47 -18.30
C ILE A 105 9.47 8.72 -19.19
N ALA A 106 8.29 8.99 -19.77
CA ALA A 106 8.08 10.17 -20.59
C ALA A 106 8.31 11.48 -19.80
N SER A 107 8.52 12.60 -20.50
CA SER A 107 8.65 13.91 -19.87
C SER A 107 7.45 14.18 -18.94
N ASN A 108 7.71 14.70 -17.74
CA ASN A 108 6.71 14.97 -16.70
C ASN A 108 5.90 13.76 -16.20
N SER A 109 6.30 12.53 -16.55
CA SER A 109 5.68 11.30 -16.07
C SER A 109 6.49 10.66 -14.95
N SER A 110 5.90 9.66 -14.30
CA SER A 110 6.52 8.90 -13.22
C SER A 110 6.40 7.40 -13.42
N VAL A 111 7.36 6.68 -12.86
CA VAL A 111 7.27 5.25 -12.59
C VAL A 111 7.45 5.05 -11.08
N SER A 112 6.86 4.00 -10.54
CA SER A 112 7.01 3.66 -9.12
C SER A 112 7.44 2.21 -8.97
N LEU A 113 8.15 1.96 -7.89
CA LEU A 113 8.59 0.66 -7.43
C LEU A 113 8.44 0.63 -5.90
N GLY A 114 8.24 -0.55 -5.34
CA GLY A 114 8.14 -0.73 -3.89
C GLY A 114 8.93 -1.94 -3.44
N PHE A 115 9.20 -2.03 -2.14
CA PHE A 115 10.02 -3.09 -1.59
C PHE A 115 9.73 -3.36 -0.11
N ILE A 116 10.03 -4.57 0.33
CA ILE A 116 10.14 -4.94 1.75
C ILE A 116 11.63 -5.03 2.10
N ALA A 117 12.02 -4.46 3.23
CA ALA A 117 13.39 -4.51 3.72
C ALA A 117 13.44 -4.70 5.24
N SER A 118 14.52 -5.31 5.70
CA SER A 118 14.89 -5.41 7.10
C SER A 118 15.76 -4.23 7.54
N TRP A 119 15.83 -3.96 8.84
CA TRP A 119 16.74 -2.95 9.40
C TRP A 119 17.26 -3.36 10.79
N THR A 120 18.49 -2.96 11.12
CA THR A 120 19.06 -3.17 12.47
C THR A 120 19.52 -1.84 13.08
N GLY A 121 19.12 -1.61 14.33
CA GLY A 121 19.45 -0.39 15.09
C GLY A 121 18.64 0.84 14.67
N SER A 122 18.77 1.29 13.42
CA SER A 122 18.04 2.45 12.89
C SER A 122 17.62 2.24 11.43
N ASN A 123 16.53 2.93 11.02
CA ASN A 123 16.00 2.90 9.67
C ASN A 123 15.94 4.31 9.03
N PRO A 124 17.10 4.94 8.73
CA PRO A 124 17.12 6.24 8.09
C PRO A 124 16.73 6.18 6.61
N ILE A 125 16.02 7.20 6.13
CA ILE A 125 15.71 7.37 4.71
C ILE A 125 17.02 7.75 3.96
N PRO A 126 17.37 7.07 2.85
CA PRO A 126 18.51 7.44 2.02
C PRO A 126 18.37 8.87 1.48
N SER A 127 19.47 9.63 1.46
CA SER A 127 19.47 11.03 0.99
C SER A 127 20.02 11.23 -0.42
N HIS A 128 20.54 10.17 -1.04
CA HIS A 128 21.20 10.23 -2.35
C HIS A 128 20.66 9.15 -3.27
N PHE A 129 20.03 9.60 -4.36
CA PHE A 129 19.52 8.74 -5.41
C PHE A 129 20.06 9.18 -6.76
N GLN A 130 20.35 8.21 -7.63
CA GLN A 130 20.74 8.46 -9.00
C GLN A 130 19.90 7.62 -9.95
N VAL A 131 19.50 8.20 -11.08
CA VAL A 131 18.90 7.47 -12.20
C VAL A 131 19.85 7.55 -13.37
N ASN A 132 20.29 6.40 -13.88
CA ASN A 132 21.29 6.30 -14.96
C ASN A 132 22.59 7.06 -14.65
N GLY A 133 23.00 7.06 -13.37
CA GLY A 133 24.18 7.78 -12.89
C GLY A 133 24.00 9.30 -12.74
N ILE A 134 22.80 9.83 -12.99
CA ILE A 134 22.48 11.24 -12.82
C ILE A 134 21.78 11.42 -11.47
N ALA A 135 22.27 12.35 -10.64
CA ALA A 135 21.65 12.66 -9.36
C ALA A 135 20.22 13.19 -9.51
N CYS A 136 19.26 12.59 -8.81
CA CYS A 136 17.83 12.91 -8.88
C CYS A 136 17.31 13.54 -7.57
N ASN A 137 18.09 14.44 -6.97
CA ASN A 137 17.86 14.97 -5.61
C ASN A 137 16.75 16.04 -5.51
N GLY A 138 15.79 16.08 -6.44
CA GLY A 138 14.68 17.00 -6.42
C GLY A 138 13.65 16.65 -5.35
N GLY A 139 13.81 17.13 -4.12
CA GLY A 139 12.76 17.12 -3.10
C GLY A 139 12.60 15.79 -2.35
N ILE A 140 13.64 15.35 -1.65
CA ILE A 140 13.45 14.52 -0.46
C ILE A 140 12.56 15.36 0.47
N THR A 141 11.26 15.04 0.56
CA THR A 141 10.41 15.51 1.65
C THR A 141 10.40 14.36 2.66
N PRO A 142 11.24 14.40 3.70
CA PRO A 142 11.18 13.40 4.75
C PRO A 142 9.92 13.71 5.55
N THR A 143 8.80 13.05 5.25
CA THR A 143 7.66 13.02 6.17
C THR A 143 7.98 11.97 7.24
N ALA A 144 8.71 12.39 8.27
CA ALA A 144 8.85 11.60 9.48
C ALA A 144 7.52 11.67 10.25
N THR A 145 6.75 10.59 10.27
CA THR A 145 5.73 10.37 11.30
C THR A 145 6.47 10.03 12.60
N GLY A 146 6.37 10.92 13.58
CA GLY A 146 7.00 10.76 14.89
C GLY A 146 6.55 9.47 15.57
N VAL A 147 7.50 8.59 15.87
CA VAL A 147 7.32 7.45 16.77
C VAL A 147 7.25 8.01 18.19
N VAL A 148 6.13 7.80 18.88
CA VAL A 148 6.06 7.95 20.34
C VAL A 148 6.87 6.80 20.97
N PRO A 149 7.91 7.04 21.79
CA PRO A 149 8.63 5.97 22.46
C PRO A 149 7.70 5.25 23.44
N THR A 150 7.63 3.93 23.33
CA THR A 150 6.95 3.06 24.29
C THR A 150 7.68 3.16 25.63
N ALA A 151 7.08 3.84 26.61
CA ALA A 151 7.56 3.85 27.98
C ALA A 151 7.21 2.53 28.66
N THR A 152 8.24 1.80 29.09
CA THR A 152 8.14 0.63 29.98
C THR A 152 7.41 1.02 31.26
N ARG A 153 6.20 0.50 31.49
CA ARG A 153 5.48 0.69 32.77
C ARG A 153 5.86 -0.41 33.76
N THR A 154 6.58 -0.03 34.81
CA THR A 154 6.66 -0.77 36.07
C THR A 154 5.31 -0.64 36.81
N PRO A 155 4.78 -1.69 37.47
CA PRO A 155 3.50 -1.59 38.17
C PRO A 155 3.64 -0.81 39.49
N MET A 156 2.74 0.15 39.75
CA MET A 156 2.60 0.84 41.04
C MET A 156 1.10 0.89 41.44
N PRO A 157 0.75 0.78 42.74
CA PRO A 157 -0.53 0.18 43.15
C PRO A 157 -1.72 1.15 43.17
N SER A 158 -2.89 0.54 43.09
CA SER A 158 -4.22 1.15 43.03
C SER A 158 -4.59 1.86 44.34
N THR A 159 -4.95 3.14 44.24
CA THR A 159 -5.85 3.80 45.20
C THR A 159 -6.89 4.58 44.41
N ALA A 160 -8.14 4.11 44.48
CA ALA A 160 -9.31 4.73 43.89
C ALA A 160 -9.75 5.93 44.74
N THR A 161 -9.92 7.09 44.10
CA THR A 161 -10.68 8.22 44.66
C THR A 161 -11.75 8.61 43.64
N ALA A 162 -13.01 8.55 44.04
CA ALA A 162 -14.17 8.87 43.22
C ALA A 162 -14.29 10.38 42.98
N ILE A 163 -14.71 10.78 41.76
CA ILE A 163 -15.06 12.16 41.37
C ILE A 163 -16.58 12.21 41.08
N PRO A 164 -17.31 13.26 41.52
CA PRO A 164 -18.77 13.28 41.54
C PRO A 164 -19.43 13.61 40.19
N THR A 165 -20.62 13.06 40.00
CA THR A 165 -21.52 13.21 38.85
C THR A 165 -22.16 14.60 38.79
N ALA A 166 -22.14 15.25 37.62
CA ALA A 166 -22.86 16.50 37.37
C ALA A 166 -24.32 16.23 36.91
N THR A 167 -25.28 16.72 37.68
CA THR A 167 -26.72 16.67 37.39
C THR A 167 -27.12 17.84 36.47
N ARG A 168 -27.82 17.57 35.37
CA ARG A 168 -28.40 18.62 34.49
C ARG A 168 -29.85 18.91 34.84
N THR A 169 -30.17 20.20 35.00
CA THR A 169 -31.52 20.76 35.21
C THR A 169 -32.16 21.13 33.86
N PRO A 170 -33.45 20.86 33.62
CA PRO A 170 -34.16 21.26 32.40
C PRO A 170 -34.74 22.69 32.47
N ALA A 171 -34.77 23.39 31.33
CA ALA A 171 -35.36 24.72 31.13
C ALA A 171 -36.80 24.65 30.52
N PRO A 172 -37.66 25.67 30.69
CA PRO A 172 -39.11 25.54 30.53
C PRO A 172 -39.62 25.68 29.09
N SER A 173 -40.76 25.03 28.83
CA SER A 173 -41.51 25.00 27.57
C SER A 173 -42.27 26.29 27.28
N ALA A 174 -42.26 26.72 26.01
CA ALA A 174 -43.24 27.63 25.45
C ALA A 174 -44.23 26.85 24.58
N THR A 175 -45.52 27.07 24.84
CA THR A 175 -46.66 26.40 24.22
C THR A 175 -47.07 27.11 22.93
N THR A 176 -47.08 26.39 21.81
CA THR A 176 -47.83 26.80 20.60
C THR A 176 -48.64 25.61 20.11
N VAL A 177 -49.95 25.80 20.02
CA VAL A 177 -50.95 24.80 19.64
C VAL A 177 -51.21 24.88 18.13
N VAL A 178 -51.03 23.79 17.39
CA VAL A 178 -51.41 23.63 15.96
C VAL A 178 -51.86 22.16 15.76
N PRO A 179 -52.91 21.88 14.95
CA PRO A 179 -53.84 20.78 15.23
C PRO A 179 -53.39 19.39 14.73
N THR A 180 -53.95 18.40 15.42
CA THR A 180 -53.80 16.95 15.28
C THR A 180 -54.10 16.43 13.85
N ALA A 181 -53.09 15.89 13.19
CA ALA A 181 -53.28 14.92 12.11
C ALA A 181 -53.20 13.50 12.71
N THR A 182 -54.30 12.76 12.60
CA THR A 182 -54.43 11.37 13.01
C THR A 182 -53.43 10.50 12.25
N ARG A 183 -52.40 9.99 12.94
CA ARG A 183 -51.49 8.98 12.40
C ARG A 183 -51.97 7.59 12.82
N THR A 184 -52.36 6.80 11.83
CA THR A 184 -52.52 5.35 11.88
C THR A 184 -51.23 4.69 12.41
N PRO A 185 -51.30 3.74 13.35
CA PRO A 185 -50.10 3.04 13.82
C PRO A 185 -49.48 2.21 12.69
N ALA A 186 -48.18 2.39 12.47
CA ALA A 186 -47.37 1.55 11.60
C ALA A 186 -47.18 0.16 12.25
N PRO A 187 -47.18 -0.93 11.47
CA PRO A 187 -47.09 -2.28 12.03
C PRO A 187 -45.71 -2.51 12.66
N THR A 188 -45.73 -3.11 13.85
CA THR A 188 -44.55 -3.62 14.55
C THR A 188 -43.83 -4.64 13.67
N ALA A 189 -42.62 -4.31 13.20
CA ALA A 189 -41.76 -5.28 12.54
C ALA A 189 -41.22 -6.27 13.59
N THR A 190 -41.85 -7.45 13.66
CA THR A 190 -41.29 -8.61 14.34
C THR A 190 -39.97 -8.96 13.65
N ARG A 191 -38.86 -8.87 14.38
CA ARG A 191 -37.54 -9.31 13.91
C ARG A 191 -37.60 -10.81 13.57
N THR A 192 -37.60 -11.13 12.28
CA THR A 192 -37.26 -12.46 11.78
C THR A 192 -35.78 -12.70 12.06
N PRO A 193 -35.38 -13.78 12.73
CA PRO A 193 -33.98 -14.15 12.89
C PRO A 193 -33.32 -14.29 11.50
N ALA A 194 -32.11 -13.77 11.35
CA ALA A 194 -31.29 -14.03 10.17
C ALA A 194 -31.15 -15.55 9.98
N PRO A 195 -31.18 -16.07 8.73
CA PRO A 195 -31.08 -17.51 8.50
C PRO A 195 -29.73 -18.00 9.05
N THR A 196 -29.78 -18.90 10.03
CA THR A 196 -28.64 -19.72 10.41
C THR A 196 -28.19 -20.46 9.17
N ALA A 197 -26.93 -20.30 8.77
CA ALA A 197 -26.34 -21.10 7.70
C ALA A 197 -26.43 -22.57 8.09
N THR A 198 -27.36 -23.30 7.47
CA THR A 198 -27.43 -24.76 7.59
C THR A 198 -26.15 -25.32 6.98
N ARG A 199 -25.30 -25.96 7.77
CA ARG A 199 -24.21 -26.80 7.26
C ARG A 199 -24.85 -27.91 6.42
N THR A 200 -24.83 -27.77 5.10
CA THR A 200 -25.16 -28.84 4.16
C THR A 200 -24.22 -30.01 4.43
N PRO A 201 -24.67 -31.28 4.36
CA PRO A 201 -23.81 -32.44 4.56
C PRO A 201 -22.62 -32.37 3.61
N THR A 202 -21.42 -32.33 4.18
CA THR A 202 -20.14 -32.27 3.49
C THR A 202 -19.97 -33.52 2.63
N VAL A 203 -20.10 -33.39 1.31
CA VAL A 203 -19.43 -34.30 0.38
C VAL A 203 -17.94 -34.22 0.69
N THR A 204 -17.28 -35.36 0.85
CA THR A 204 -15.86 -35.44 1.18
C THR A 204 -15.06 -34.55 0.23
N PRO A 205 -14.31 -33.54 0.74
CA PRO A 205 -13.51 -32.67 -0.10
C PRO A 205 -12.59 -33.51 -1.00
N THR A 206 -12.39 -33.09 -2.25
CA THR A 206 -11.33 -33.70 -3.06
C THR A 206 -10.02 -33.51 -2.32
N GLY A 207 -9.34 -34.61 -1.99
CA GLY A 207 -8.05 -34.57 -1.31
C GLY A 207 -6.98 -33.89 -2.18
N TRP A 208 -5.80 -33.66 -1.62
CA TRP A 208 -4.65 -33.17 -2.40
C TRP A 208 -4.28 -34.17 -3.50
N ASN A 209 -4.50 -33.79 -4.77
CA ASN A 209 -4.18 -34.61 -5.94
C ASN A 209 -3.93 -33.75 -7.19
N PRO A 210 -2.81 -32.99 -7.25
CA PRO A 210 -2.46 -32.20 -8.43
C PRO A 210 -2.15 -33.08 -9.65
N PRO A 211 -2.34 -32.57 -10.88
CA PRO A 211 -1.82 -33.22 -12.08
C PRO A 211 -0.34 -33.55 -11.95
N SER A 212 0.08 -34.73 -12.45
CA SER A 212 1.45 -35.24 -12.25
C SER A 212 2.53 -34.29 -12.77
N ASN A 213 2.25 -33.57 -13.85
CA ASN A 213 3.17 -32.57 -14.41
C ASN A 213 3.28 -31.28 -13.58
N LEU A 214 2.38 -31.06 -12.61
CA LEU A 214 2.43 -29.89 -11.72
C LEU A 214 3.07 -30.20 -10.36
N VAL A 215 3.21 -31.48 -9.98
CA VAL A 215 3.78 -31.87 -8.67
C VAL A 215 5.17 -31.27 -8.44
N THR A 216 6.09 -31.45 -9.39
CA THR A 216 7.46 -30.91 -9.29
C THR A 216 7.49 -29.38 -9.21
N PRO A 217 6.92 -28.63 -10.17
CA PRO A 217 6.97 -27.17 -10.12
C PRO A 217 6.27 -26.57 -8.89
N LEU A 218 5.19 -27.18 -8.37
CA LEU A 218 4.55 -26.71 -7.12
C LEU A 218 5.49 -26.87 -5.92
N ASN A 219 6.19 -28.00 -5.80
CA ASN A 219 7.15 -28.21 -4.73
C ASN A 219 8.32 -27.21 -4.79
N GLU A 220 8.82 -26.90 -6.00
CA GLU A 220 9.88 -25.91 -6.16
C GLU A 220 9.41 -24.51 -5.74
N VAL A 221 8.18 -24.11 -6.10
CA VAL A 221 7.58 -22.85 -5.64
C VAL A 221 7.48 -22.82 -4.12
N TRP A 222 6.96 -23.87 -3.49
CA TRP A 222 6.81 -23.90 -2.03
C TRP A 222 8.16 -23.82 -1.32
N GLN A 223 9.17 -24.56 -1.78
CA GLN A 223 10.52 -24.50 -1.22
C GLN A 223 11.14 -23.11 -1.36
N HIS A 224 10.91 -22.45 -2.50
CA HIS A 224 11.34 -21.07 -2.70
C HIS A 224 10.71 -20.15 -1.65
N VAL A 225 9.38 -20.17 -1.53
CA VAL A 225 8.62 -19.35 -0.55
C VAL A 225 9.12 -19.62 0.88
N GLU A 226 9.28 -20.89 1.27
CA GLU A 226 9.81 -21.25 2.60
C GLU A 226 11.21 -20.72 2.87
N SER A 227 12.06 -20.70 1.83
CA SER A 227 13.42 -20.18 1.96
C SER A 227 13.47 -18.65 2.03
N THR A 228 12.52 -17.99 1.38
CA THR A 228 12.44 -16.52 1.27
C THR A 228 11.85 -15.91 2.54
N TYR A 229 10.78 -16.50 3.11
CA TYR A 229 10.02 -15.89 4.20
C TYR A 229 10.20 -16.61 5.54
N GLY A 230 10.99 -15.99 6.43
CA GLY A 230 11.26 -16.52 7.77
C GLY A 230 10.04 -16.64 8.70
N ASN A 231 8.90 -16.02 8.38
CA ASN A 231 7.66 -16.09 9.18
C ASN A 231 6.43 -16.53 8.36
N LEU A 232 6.61 -17.32 7.31
CA LEU A 232 5.53 -17.83 6.45
C LEU A 232 4.37 -18.47 7.26
N TYR A 233 4.73 -19.30 8.25
CA TYR A 233 3.73 -20.01 9.05
C TYR A 233 3.11 -19.16 10.17
N GLY A 234 3.82 -18.16 10.68
CA GLY A 234 3.34 -17.31 11.77
C GLY A 234 2.58 -16.07 11.31
N PHE A 235 2.68 -15.68 10.04
CA PHE A 235 1.91 -14.56 9.48
C PHE A 235 0.40 -14.87 9.46
N ARG A 236 -0.42 -13.90 9.89
CA ARG A 236 -1.87 -14.05 10.17
C ARG A 236 -2.77 -13.11 9.37
N ASN A 237 -2.23 -12.41 8.37
CA ASN A 237 -3.01 -11.48 7.56
C ASN A 237 -3.23 -11.92 6.10
N TYR A 238 -2.90 -13.16 5.73
CA TYR A 238 -3.17 -13.64 4.37
C TYR A 238 -4.66 -13.54 4.04
N GLY A 239 -5.00 -13.51 2.75
CA GLY A 239 -6.38 -13.57 2.28
C GLY A 239 -7.15 -14.78 2.83
N TRP A 240 -6.46 -15.89 3.12
CA TRP A 240 -7.00 -17.04 3.84
C TRP A 240 -7.55 -16.66 5.22
N ASP A 241 -6.73 -15.95 6.00
CA ASP A 241 -7.10 -15.49 7.34
C ASP A 241 -8.26 -14.48 7.26
N GLN A 242 -8.26 -13.61 6.25
CA GLN A 242 -9.32 -12.61 6.02
C GLN A 242 -10.66 -13.28 5.73
N VAL A 243 -10.69 -14.21 4.78
CA VAL A 243 -11.93 -14.92 4.41
C VAL A 243 -12.48 -15.71 5.60
N ILE A 244 -11.61 -16.36 6.38
CA ILE A 244 -12.02 -17.12 7.57
C ILE A 244 -12.56 -16.18 8.66
N ALA A 245 -11.87 -15.08 8.95
CA ALA A 245 -12.29 -14.09 9.94
C ALA A 245 -13.61 -13.40 9.55
N GLY A 246 -13.77 -13.09 8.26
CA GLY A 246 -14.98 -12.49 7.68
C GLY A 246 -16.11 -13.50 7.41
N ASN A 247 -15.95 -14.76 7.80
CA ASN A 247 -16.90 -15.85 7.59
C ASN A 247 -17.39 -15.95 6.13
N GLY A 248 -16.45 -16.01 5.19
CA GLY A 248 -16.74 -16.06 3.75
C GLY A 248 -17.04 -14.69 3.15
N SER A 249 -16.55 -13.61 3.75
CA SER A 249 -16.63 -12.25 3.20
C SER A 249 -15.29 -11.54 3.29
N ILE A 250 -15.08 -10.57 2.41
CA ILE A 250 -13.98 -9.59 2.48
C ILE A 250 -14.58 -8.20 2.27
N ASN A 251 -14.32 -7.32 3.22
CA ASN A 251 -14.68 -5.91 3.16
C ASN A 251 -13.53 -5.11 2.55
N TYR A 252 -13.86 -4.31 1.54
CA TYR A 252 -12.94 -3.40 0.88
C TYR A 252 -13.23 -1.95 1.24
N CYS A 253 -12.17 -1.16 1.37
CA CYS A 253 -12.25 0.28 1.31
C CYS A 253 -11.56 0.80 0.04
N VAL A 254 -12.27 1.60 -0.76
CA VAL A 254 -11.70 2.16 -2.00
C VAL A 254 -10.95 3.44 -1.68
N ARG A 255 -9.69 3.52 -2.07
CA ARG A 255 -8.84 4.71 -1.98
C ARG A 255 -8.73 5.34 -3.36
N TRP A 256 -9.57 6.34 -3.61
CA TRP A 256 -9.64 7.03 -4.91
C TRP A 256 -8.65 8.19 -4.96
N ASP A 257 -7.43 7.91 -5.41
CA ASP A 257 -6.36 8.90 -5.58
C ASP A 257 -6.36 9.45 -7.01
N SER A 258 -7.48 10.07 -7.39
CA SER A 258 -7.68 10.72 -8.68
C SER A 258 -8.60 11.93 -8.52
N ASP A 259 -8.44 12.92 -9.38
CA ASP A 259 -9.30 14.11 -9.48
C ASP A 259 -10.50 13.86 -10.41
N ALA A 260 -10.55 12.74 -11.12
CA ALA A 260 -11.66 12.39 -11.99
C ALA A 260 -12.94 12.14 -11.17
N PRO A 261 -14.10 12.65 -11.61
CA PRO A 261 -15.36 12.49 -10.90
C PRO A 261 -15.83 11.04 -10.88
N VAL A 262 -16.45 10.63 -9.77
CA VAL A 262 -17.03 9.30 -9.57
C VAL A 262 -18.53 9.44 -9.41
N SER A 263 -19.29 9.05 -10.43
CA SER A 263 -20.75 8.92 -10.35
C SER A 263 -21.16 7.70 -9.52
N ALA A 264 -22.40 7.64 -9.04
CA ALA A 264 -22.94 6.44 -8.40
C ALA A 264 -22.81 5.19 -9.29
N ALA A 265 -23.07 5.34 -10.60
CA ALA A 265 -22.91 4.26 -11.56
C ALA A 265 -21.46 3.76 -11.66
N LEU A 266 -20.47 4.67 -11.67
CA LEU A 266 -19.06 4.28 -11.71
C LEU A 266 -18.65 3.59 -10.40
N ARG A 267 -19.10 4.10 -9.24
CA ARG A 267 -18.89 3.45 -7.94
C ARG A 267 -19.40 1.99 -7.96
N ASP A 268 -20.62 1.80 -8.41
CA ASP A 268 -21.26 0.48 -8.44
C ASP A 268 -20.56 -0.45 -9.45
N GLN A 269 -20.10 0.08 -10.59
CA GLN A 269 -19.29 -0.68 -11.55
C GLN A 269 -17.93 -1.09 -10.96
N ILE A 270 -17.25 -0.20 -10.23
CA ILE A 270 -15.98 -0.53 -9.55
C ILE A 270 -16.19 -1.67 -8.55
N HIS A 271 -17.23 -1.60 -7.72
CA HIS A 271 -17.57 -2.69 -6.79
C HIS A 271 -17.87 -3.99 -7.54
N ALA A 272 -18.73 -3.95 -8.56
CA ALA A 272 -19.07 -5.14 -9.33
C ALA A 272 -17.85 -5.76 -10.00
N SER A 273 -16.95 -4.95 -10.58
CA SER A 273 -15.72 -5.42 -11.22
C SER A 273 -14.75 -6.01 -10.21
N LEU A 274 -14.53 -5.35 -9.07
CA LEU A 274 -13.75 -5.86 -7.96
C LEU A 274 -14.25 -7.25 -7.52
N ALA A 275 -15.55 -7.37 -7.26
CA ALA A 275 -16.17 -8.64 -6.87
C ALA A 275 -15.99 -9.73 -7.94
N ARG A 276 -16.21 -9.42 -9.23
CA ARG A 276 -16.03 -10.38 -10.32
C ARG A 276 -14.58 -10.85 -10.46
N GLN A 277 -13.61 -9.95 -10.34
CA GLN A 277 -12.20 -10.30 -10.49
C GLN A 277 -11.70 -11.11 -9.30
N PHE A 278 -12.02 -10.71 -8.06
CA PHE A 278 -11.64 -11.46 -6.87
C PHE A 278 -12.25 -12.87 -6.86
N LYS A 279 -13.52 -13.00 -7.31
CA LYS A 279 -14.20 -14.29 -7.43
C LYS A 279 -13.41 -15.31 -8.24
N LYS A 280 -12.61 -14.91 -9.24
CA LYS A 280 -11.82 -15.86 -10.05
C LYS A 280 -10.79 -16.62 -9.23
N TRP A 281 -10.15 -15.98 -8.24
CA TRP A 281 -9.26 -16.66 -7.29
C TRP A 281 -10.03 -17.56 -6.33
N MET A 282 -11.24 -17.18 -5.94
CA MET A 282 -12.08 -18.03 -5.07
C MET A 282 -12.64 -19.25 -5.81
N ASP A 283 -13.00 -19.08 -7.08
CA ASP A 283 -13.40 -20.18 -7.96
C ASP A 283 -12.22 -21.13 -8.23
N ALA A 284 -10.98 -20.64 -8.22
CA ALA A 284 -9.79 -21.48 -8.31
C ALA A 284 -9.69 -22.50 -7.16
N MET A 285 -10.28 -22.22 -5.99
CA MET A 285 -10.33 -23.16 -4.86
C MET A 285 -11.40 -24.24 -5.01
N LEU A 286 -12.24 -24.16 -6.05
CA LEU A 286 -13.34 -25.09 -6.26
C LEU A 286 -13.02 -26.11 -7.35
N ASP A 287 -13.50 -27.33 -7.15
CA ASP A 287 -13.57 -28.37 -8.16
C ASP A 287 -15.02 -28.86 -8.23
N ASN A 288 -15.64 -28.74 -9.41
CA ASN A 288 -17.07 -29.01 -9.62
C ASN A 288 -18.00 -28.35 -8.59
N GLY A 289 -17.68 -27.10 -8.20
CA GLY A 289 -18.45 -26.32 -7.22
C GLY A 289 -18.21 -26.71 -5.75
N GLN A 290 -17.28 -27.62 -5.47
CA GLN A 290 -16.91 -28.03 -4.12
C GLN A 290 -15.53 -27.53 -3.73
N GLY A 291 -15.34 -27.13 -2.48
CA GLY A 291 -14.05 -26.70 -1.99
C GLY A 291 -13.03 -27.84 -1.99
N THR A 292 -11.85 -27.56 -2.56
CA THR A 292 -10.75 -28.52 -2.62
C THR A 292 -10.00 -28.58 -1.30
N ASN A 293 -9.50 -29.76 -0.94
CA ASN A 293 -8.62 -30.01 0.21
C ASN A 293 -9.11 -29.38 1.54
N GLY A 294 -10.43 -29.45 1.79
CA GLY A 294 -11.05 -28.94 3.01
C GLY A 294 -11.39 -27.44 3.00
N TRP A 295 -11.21 -26.74 1.88
CA TRP A 295 -11.66 -25.36 1.75
C TRP A 295 -13.19 -25.24 1.99
N PRO A 296 -13.65 -24.39 2.93
CA PRO A 296 -15.03 -24.44 3.40
C PRO A 296 -16.01 -23.53 2.64
N TYR A 297 -15.53 -22.65 1.75
CA TYR A 297 -16.36 -21.63 1.10
C TYR A 297 -16.55 -21.90 -0.39
N THR A 298 -17.80 -22.02 -0.83
CA THR A 298 -18.17 -22.07 -2.26
C THR A 298 -18.43 -20.70 -2.86
N ASN A 299 -18.54 -19.67 -2.02
CA ASN A 299 -18.66 -18.29 -2.42
C ASN A 299 -18.03 -17.41 -1.33
N VAL A 300 -17.24 -16.42 -1.76
CA VAL A 300 -16.71 -15.36 -0.89
C VAL A 300 -17.31 -14.04 -1.33
N ASN A 301 -18.00 -13.36 -0.41
CA ASN A 301 -18.70 -12.12 -0.71
C ASN A 301 -17.76 -10.92 -0.60
N ILE A 302 -17.67 -10.11 -1.66
CA ILE A 302 -16.90 -8.89 -1.66
C ILE A 302 -17.82 -7.69 -1.43
N LYS A 303 -17.54 -6.91 -0.40
CA LYS A 303 -18.29 -5.70 -0.07
C LYS A 303 -17.37 -4.50 -0.16
N VAL A 304 -17.85 -3.38 -0.70
CA VAL A 304 -17.18 -2.10 -0.49
C VAL A 304 -17.89 -1.41 0.67
N VAL A 305 -17.16 -1.17 1.76
CA VAL A 305 -17.70 -0.60 3.01
C VAL A 305 -17.26 0.85 3.21
N GLY A 306 -16.26 1.32 2.47
CA GLY A 306 -15.81 2.70 2.56
C GLY A 306 -15.16 3.24 1.30
N TRP A 307 -15.11 4.57 1.21
CA TRP A 307 -14.41 5.32 0.18
C TRP A 307 -13.58 6.44 0.80
N ALA A 308 -12.30 6.51 0.42
CA ALA A 308 -11.42 7.62 0.76
C ALA A 308 -11.13 8.48 -0.48
N VAL A 309 -11.27 9.79 -0.34
CA VAL A 309 -11.00 10.80 -1.38
C VAL A 309 -10.28 12.01 -0.80
N ARG A 310 -9.57 12.76 -1.66
CA ARG A 310 -8.99 14.06 -1.27
C ARG A 310 -10.07 15.12 -1.09
N ASP A 311 -10.98 15.19 -2.05
CA ASP A 311 -12.09 16.13 -2.07
C ASP A 311 -13.41 15.37 -2.17
N ARG A 312 -14.37 15.71 -1.30
CA ARG A 312 -15.71 15.11 -1.32
C ARG A 312 -16.45 15.40 -2.61
N SER A 313 -16.14 16.52 -3.28
CA SER A 313 -16.76 16.94 -4.53
C SER A 313 -16.51 15.98 -5.69
N THR A 314 -15.42 15.19 -5.61
CA THR A 314 -15.08 14.15 -6.58
C THR A 314 -16.14 13.03 -6.60
N LEU A 315 -16.80 12.74 -5.48
CA LEU A 315 -17.86 11.75 -5.39
C LEU A 315 -19.22 12.40 -5.72
N GLN A 316 -19.71 12.17 -6.92
CA GLN A 316 -20.98 12.71 -7.45
C GLN A 316 -22.21 11.90 -7.01
N TRP A 317 -22.23 11.55 -5.73
CA TRP A 317 -23.28 10.81 -5.06
C TRP A 317 -23.24 11.13 -3.56
N SER A 318 -24.35 10.93 -2.86
CA SER A 318 -24.53 11.37 -1.47
C SER A 318 -25.34 10.41 -0.60
N ASP A 319 -25.52 9.17 -1.03
CA ASP A 319 -26.09 8.15 -0.16
C ASP A 319 -25.11 7.78 0.97
N ASN A 320 -25.62 7.05 1.96
CA ASN A 320 -24.89 6.62 3.15
C ASN A 320 -24.64 5.11 3.13
N SER A 321 -24.51 4.51 1.95
CA SER A 321 -24.33 3.05 1.84
C SER A 321 -22.96 2.57 2.28
N VAL A 322 -21.99 3.49 2.41
CA VAL A 322 -20.60 3.24 2.78
C VAL A 322 -20.04 4.43 3.58
N ASP A 323 -18.99 4.18 4.36
CA ASP A 323 -18.27 5.22 5.07
C ASP A 323 -17.45 6.10 4.11
N ILE A 324 -17.41 7.41 4.37
CA ILE A 324 -16.69 8.36 3.53
C ILE A 324 -15.57 9.03 4.34
N TYR A 325 -14.34 8.86 3.87
CA TYR A 325 -13.16 9.49 4.44
C TYR A 325 -12.67 10.58 3.49
N VAL A 326 -12.66 11.83 3.96
CA VAL A 326 -12.28 12.99 3.15
C VAL A 326 -11.00 13.60 3.69
N ASN A 327 -10.03 13.81 2.81
CA ASN A 327 -8.75 14.46 3.11
C ASN A 327 -7.96 13.79 4.25
N ASN A 328 -8.27 12.53 4.58
CA ASN A 328 -7.40 11.68 5.37
C ASN A 328 -6.33 11.13 4.42
N ILE A 329 -5.10 11.64 4.47
CA ILE A 329 -4.06 11.33 3.49
C ILE A 329 -2.91 10.59 4.18
N ALA A 330 -2.55 9.43 3.64
CA ALA A 330 -1.36 8.68 4.00
C ALA A 330 -0.67 8.19 2.72
N GLU A 331 0.67 8.12 2.71
CA GLU A 331 1.44 7.67 1.53
C GLU A 331 1.13 8.48 0.26
N ASN A 332 0.85 9.78 0.46
CA ASN A 332 0.36 10.69 -0.58
C ASN A 332 -0.84 10.11 -1.35
N ALA A 333 -1.78 9.45 -0.68
CA ALA A 333 -3.06 9.01 -1.25
C ALA A 333 -4.17 9.11 -0.18
N PRO A 334 -5.44 9.27 -0.57
CA PRO A 334 -6.56 9.16 0.36
C PRO A 334 -6.58 7.83 1.09
N GLN A 335 -6.83 7.85 2.39
CA GLN A 335 -6.69 6.74 3.32
C GLN A 335 -8.01 6.54 4.06
N CYS A 336 -8.48 5.29 4.12
CA CYS A 336 -9.58 4.89 5.00
C CYS A 336 -9.09 4.82 6.45
N ALA A 337 -9.95 4.95 7.45
CA ALA A 337 -9.52 5.04 8.85
C ALA A 337 -8.67 3.83 9.27
N PRO A 338 -7.38 4.00 9.64
CA PRO A 338 -6.53 2.89 10.06
C PRO A 338 -7.10 2.04 11.21
N PRO A 339 -7.77 2.61 12.24
CA PRO A 339 -8.43 1.80 13.27
C PRO A 339 -9.49 0.82 12.75
N CYS A 340 -10.01 1.02 11.54
CA CYS A 340 -10.97 0.11 10.90
C CYS A 340 -10.31 -0.88 9.92
N GLY A 341 -9.02 -0.75 9.62
CA GLY A 341 -8.34 -1.61 8.66
C GLY A 341 -7.75 -2.85 9.34
N ARG A 342 -8.03 -4.04 8.81
CA ARG A 342 -7.47 -5.30 9.34
C ARG A 342 -5.95 -5.32 9.32
N PHE A 343 -5.32 -4.73 8.31
CA PHE A 343 -3.86 -4.59 8.24
C PHE A 343 -3.26 -3.98 9.52
N PHE A 344 -3.98 -3.04 10.15
CA PHE A 344 -3.57 -2.36 11.38
C PHE A 344 -4.05 -3.07 12.66
N ASN A 345 -5.05 -3.95 12.57
CA ASN A 345 -5.72 -4.61 13.69
C ASN A 345 -5.76 -6.14 13.46
N GLN A 346 -4.57 -6.74 13.30
CA GLN A 346 -4.45 -8.18 12.97
C GLN A 346 -4.81 -9.11 14.14
N ASP A 347 -4.91 -8.57 15.35
CA ASP A 347 -5.45 -9.22 16.54
C ASP A 347 -6.98 -9.29 16.54
N GLY A 348 -7.64 -8.59 15.60
CA GLY A 348 -9.09 -8.52 15.49
C GLY A 348 -9.73 -7.52 16.46
N ASP A 349 -8.95 -6.66 17.12
CA ASP A 349 -9.49 -5.60 17.97
C ASP A 349 -9.86 -4.38 17.14
N TYR A 350 -11.15 -4.16 16.93
CA TYR A 350 -11.69 -2.99 16.24
C TYR A 350 -12.38 -2.02 17.19
N SER A 351 -12.03 -2.03 18.48
CA SER A 351 -12.63 -1.14 19.48
C SER A 351 -12.39 0.35 19.18
N ASP A 352 -11.29 0.67 18.49
CA ASP A 352 -10.95 2.02 18.03
C ASP A 352 -11.57 2.37 16.66
N CYS A 353 -12.19 1.41 15.96
CA CYS A 353 -12.93 1.68 14.72
C CYS A 353 -14.28 2.34 15.03
N PRO A 354 -14.59 3.53 14.48
CA PRO A 354 -15.95 4.05 14.54
C PRO A 354 -16.93 3.09 13.87
N GLY A 355 -17.91 2.57 14.63
CA GLY A 355 -18.82 1.52 14.16
C GLY A 355 -18.34 0.09 14.46
N GLY A 356 -17.15 -0.05 15.05
CA GLY A 356 -16.58 -1.31 15.50
C GLY A 356 -16.34 -2.30 14.37
N PHE A 357 -16.42 -3.59 14.70
CA PHE A 357 -16.24 -4.67 13.73
C PHE A 357 -17.17 -4.55 12.53
N ASP A 358 -18.41 -4.08 12.65
CA ASP A 358 -19.32 -4.04 11.50
C ASP A 358 -18.89 -3.05 10.39
N HIS A 359 -18.01 -2.11 10.73
CA HIS A 359 -17.48 -1.08 9.82
C HIS A 359 -16.02 -1.30 9.40
N HIS A 360 -15.41 -2.42 9.80
CA HIS A 360 -14.04 -2.73 9.41
C HIS A 360 -13.91 -3.02 7.90
N TYR A 361 -12.71 -2.78 7.38
CA TYR A 361 -12.29 -3.26 6.07
C TYR A 361 -11.08 -4.18 6.20
N ASP A 362 -11.05 -5.23 5.39
CA ASP A 362 -9.95 -6.18 5.30
C ASP A 362 -8.89 -5.69 4.31
N MET A 363 -9.36 -5.15 3.19
CA MET A 363 -8.54 -4.78 2.05
C MET A 363 -8.74 -3.34 1.60
N SER A 364 -7.70 -2.74 1.05
CA SER A 364 -7.78 -1.45 0.37
C SER A 364 -7.65 -1.63 -1.14
N LEU A 365 -8.59 -1.08 -1.91
CA LEU A 365 -8.43 -0.94 -3.36
C LEU A 365 -7.96 0.49 -3.66
N TRP A 366 -6.70 0.65 -3.99
CA TRP A 366 -6.13 1.93 -4.35
C TRP A 366 -6.20 2.12 -5.86
N LEU A 367 -6.89 3.17 -6.26
CA LEU A 367 -7.02 3.59 -7.64
C LEU A 367 -6.22 4.88 -7.80
N THR A 368 -4.97 4.73 -8.22
CA THR A 368 -3.98 5.82 -8.27
C THR A 368 -3.87 6.42 -9.66
N LYS A 369 -4.07 7.73 -9.78
CA LYS A 369 -3.94 8.47 -11.03
C LYS A 369 -2.54 8.31 -11.63
N GLY A 370 -2.47 7.96 -12.90
CA GLY A 370 -1.21 7.88 -13.67
C GLY A 370 -0.25 6.76 -13.24
N MET A 371 -0.67 5.85 -12.35
CA MET A 371 0.15 4.70 -11.98
C MET A 371 0.18 3.66 -13.11
N ALA A 372 1.39 3.20 -13.44
CA ALA A 372 1.62 2.06 -14.30
C ALA A 372 1.99 0.83 -13.46
N GLY A 373 1.60 -0.35 -13.93
CA GLY A 373 1.78 -1.60 -13.16
C GLY A 373 0.79 -1.70 -11.99
N GLY A 374 1.16 -2.53 -11.02
CA GLY A 374 0.40 -2.74 -9.80
C GLY A 374 1.29 -3.07 -8.61
N ALA A 375 0.69 -3.07 -7.44
CA ALA A 375 1.25 -3.62 -6.21
C ALA A 375 0.12 -4.25 -5.40
N GLY A 376 0.42 -5.36 -4.71
CA GLY A 376 -0.58 -6.13 -4.01
C GLY A 376 -0.01 -6.83 -2.79
N GLY A 377 -0.89 -7.21 -1.88
CA GLY A 377 -0.51 -7.94 -0.68
C GLY A 377 -1.70 -8.22 0.24
N ASP A 378 -1.38 -8.42 1.51
CA ASP A 378 -2.34 -8.65 2.60
C ASP A 378 -3.14 -7.38 2.98
N TRP A 379 -2.68 -6.20 2.54
CA TRP A 379 -3.36 -4.92 2.75
C TRP A 379 -4.32 -4.53 1.62
N GLY A 380 -4.28 -5.25 0.49
CA GLY A 380 -5.11 -5.00 -0.68
C GLY A 380 -4.32 -4.87 -1.98
N GLN A 381 -4.84 -4.06 -2.90
CA GLN A 381 -4.28 -3.88 -4.24
C GLN A 381 -4.19 -2.39 -4.58
N ARG A 382 -3.14 -2.03 -5.32
CA ARG A 382 -2.95 -0.70 -5.88
C ARG A 382 -2.67 -0.81 -7.37
N VAL A 383 -3.47 -0.10 -8.15
CA VAL A 383 -3.37 -0.07 -9.62
C VAL A 383 -3.69 1.33 -10.15
N GLY A 384 -3.35 1.56 -11.42
CA GLY A 384 -3.75 2.78 -12.13
C GLY A 384 -5.27 2.98 -12.14
N SER A 385 -5.75 4.16 -11.73
CA SER A 385 -7.19 4.47 -11.72
C SER A 385 -7.78 4.40 -13.13
N GLU A 386 -7.07 4.94 -14.11
CA GLU A 386 -7.43 4.95 -15.52
C GLU A 386 -7.40 3.54 -16.10
N TYR A 387 -6.38 2.76 -15.73
CA TYR A 387 -6.25 1.37 -16.14
C TYR A 387 -7.44 0.54 -15.65
N PHE A 388 -7.76 0.60 -14.35
CA PHE A 388 -8.85 -0.18 -13.78
C PHE A 388 -10.21 0.25 -14.35
N VAL A 389 -10.48 1.55 -14.43
CA VAL A 389 -11.74 2.09 -14.95
C VAL A 389 -11.94 1.74 -16.43
N ASN A 390 -10.90 1.82 -17.25
CA ASN A 390 -10.97 1.44 -18.67
C ASN A 390 -11.20 -0.06 -18.88
N ASN A 391 -10.96 -0.89 -17.86
CA ASN A 391 -11.09 -2.34 -17.91
C ASN A 391 -12.25 -2.88 -17.06
N LEU A 392 -13.17 -2.03 -16.59
CA LEU A 392 -14.27 -2.48 -15.72
C LEU A 392 -15.07 -3.65 -16.31
N ASN A 393 -15.27 -3.65 -17.64
CA ASN A 393 -16.03 -4.70 -18.32
C ASN A 393 -15.16 -5.80 -18.95
N SER A 394 -13.84 -5.73 -18.79
CA SER A 394 -12.93 -6.75 -19.28
C SER A 394 -13.17 -8.07 -18.54
N GLU A 395 -13.06 -9.19 -19.26
CA GLU A 395 -13.15 -10.51 -18.63
C GLU A 395 -12.08 -10.68 -17.55
N ASN A 396 -10.85 -10.26 -17.85
CA ASN A 396 -9.71 -10.32 -16.97
C ASN A 396 -9.06 -8.92 -16.87
N ILE A 397 -9.04 -8.35 -15.66
CA ILE A 397 -8.26 -7.15 -15.36
C ILE A 397 -6.88 -7.63 -14.94
N HIS A 398 -6.05 -7.97 -15.93
CA HIS A 398 -4.78 -8.69 -15.77
C HIS A 398 -3.92 -8.23 -14.58
N ILE A 399 -3.54 -6.95 -14.51
CA ILE A 399 -2.68 -6.45 -13.42
C ILE A 399 -3.38 -6.64 -12.08
N PHE A 400 -4.66 -6.27 -11.98
CA PHE A 400 -5.41 -6.45 -10.73
C PHE A 400 -5.49 -7.93 -10.31
N LEU A 401 -5.69 -8.85 -11.25
CA LEU A 401 -5.70 -10.28 -10.93
C LEU A 401 -4.35 -10.78 -10.41
N HIS A 402 -3.25 -10.30 -10.98
CA HIS A 402 -1.90 -10.56 -10.47
C HIS A 402 -1.76 -10.04 -9.03
N GLU A 403 -2.16 -8.79 -8.76
CA GLU A 403 -2.06 -8.20 -7.41
C GLU A 403 -2.93 -8.92 -6.36
N VAL A 404 -4.06 -9.51 -6.77
CA VAL A 404 -4.86 -10.34 -5.87
C VAL A 404 -4.16 -11.67 -5.55
N GLY A 405 -3.24 -12.16 -6.38
CA GLY A 405 -2.44 -13.34 -6.06
C GLY A 405 -1.59 -13.13 -4.79
N HIS A 406 -0.96 -11.97 -4.67
CA HIS A 406 -0.15 -11.60 -3.49
C HIS A 406 -0.94 -11.56 -2.19
N THR A 407 -2.24 -11.24 -2.24
CA THR A 407 -3.13 -11.38 -1.08
C THR A 407 -3.09 -12.78 -0.46
N PHE A 408 -2.93 -13.82 -1.29
CA PHE A 408 -2.89 -15.20 -0.83
C PHE A 408 -1.47 -15.72 -0.56
N GLY A 409 -0.48 -14.82 -0.59
CA GLY A 409 0.93 -15.13 -0.36
C GLY A 409 1.67 -15.63 -1.58
N LEU A 410 1.07 -15.58 -2.78
CA LEU A 410 1.76 -16.00 -4.00
C LEU A 410 2.85 -15.00 -4.36
N ASP A 411 4.03 -15.50 -4.68
CA ASP A 411 5.19 -14.68 -5.03
C ASP A 411 5.13 -14.13 -6.45
N ASP A 412 5.90 -13.07 -6.65
CA ASP A 412 6.34 -12.64 -7.96
C ASP A 412 7.44 -13.56 -8.51
N PHE A 413 7.45 -13.76 -9.83
CA PHE A 413 8.44 -14.61 -10.51
C PHE A 413 9.24 -13.79 -11.53
N TYR A 414 10.23 -13.04 -11.05
CA TYR A 414 11.04 -12.15 -11.90
C TYR A 414 12.35 -12.76 -12.37
N ASP A 415 12.99 -13.57 -11.52
CA ASP A 415 14.36 -14.06 -11.68
C ASP A 415 14.44 -15.56 -11.95
N TRP A 416 13.35 -16.28 -11.74
CA TRP A 416 13.27 -17.70 -12.00
C TRP A 416 11.84 -18.14 -12.35
N THR A 417 11.71 -19.32 -12.95
CA THR A 417 10.42 -19.97 -13.19
C THR A 417 10.51 -21.45 -12.86
N PRO A 418 9.44 -22.05 -12.30
CA PRO A 418 9.43 -23.45 -11.94
C PRO A 418 9.46 -24.37 -13.16
N THR A 419 10.04 -25.55 -12.98
CA THR A 419 10.36 -26.50 -14.04
C THR A 419 9.13 -26.82 -14.90
N GLY A 420 9.26 -26.56 -16.21
CA GLY A 420 8.22 -26.88 -17.19
C GLY A 420 7.04 -25.90 -17.21
N ILE A 421 7.09 -24.81 -16.44
CA ILE A 421 6.05 -23.78 -16.41
C ILE A 421 6.63 -22.45 -16.90
N ASN A 422 6.06 -21.89 -17.96
CA ASN A 422 6.58 -20.68 -18.61
C ASN A 422 5.55 -19.54 -18.76
N SER A 423 4.28 -19.80 -18.46
CA SER A 423 3.19 -18.82 -18.60
C SER A 423 2.16 -19.05 -17.50
N PHE A 424 2.06 -18.08 -16.59
CA PHE A 424 1.13 -18.06 -15.46
C PHE A 424 1.06 -16.63 -14.90
N ILE A 425 -0.04 -16.25 -14.27
CA ILE A 425 -0.33 -14.84 -13.97
C ILE A 425 0.69 -14.24 -13.01
N MET A 426 1.22 -15.03 -12.07
CA MET A 426 2.21 -14.59 -11.09
C MET A 426 3.62 -14.39 -11.69
N ASN A 427 3.88 -14.92 -12.88
CA ASN A 427 5.01 -14.49 -13.70
C ASN A 427 4.53 -13.29 -14.54
N ALA A 428 4.72 -12.09 -13.98
CA ALA A 428 4.12 -10.86 -14.46
C ALA A 428 4.30 -10.66 -15.97
N GLY A 429 3.18 -10.51 -16.69
CA GLY A 429 3.16 -10.31 -18.14
C GLY A 429 3.27 -11.59 -18.98
N SER A 430 3.53 -12.76 -18.39
CA SER A 430 3.59 -14.03 -19.12
C SER A 430 2.20 -14.62 -19.42
N ALA A 431 1.17 -14.24 -18.66
CA ALA A 431 -0.22 -14.61 -18.88
C ALA A 431 -1.15 -13.43 -18.53
N SER A 432 -2.28 -13.31 -19.23
CA SER A 432 -3.28 -12.25 -18.99
C SER A 432 -4.45 -12.68 -18.09
N GLN A 433 -4.42 -13.91 -17.58
CA GLN A 433 -5.47 -14.54 -16.80
C GLN A 433 -4.91 -15.62 -15.86
N ILE A 434 -5.66 -15.96 -14.82
CA ILE A 434 -5.33 -17.06 -13.90
C ILE A 434 -5.28 -18.37 -14.69
N THR A 435 -4.11 -19.01 -14.71
CA THR A 435 -3.87 -20.28 -15.40
C THR A 435 -4.11 -21.47 -14.49
N GLU A 436 -4.07 -22.68 -15.04
CA GLU A 436 -4.13 -23.90 -14.23
C GLU A 436 -3.02 -23.98 -13.19
N PHE A 437 -1.80 -23.51 -13.52
CA PHE A 437 -0.71 -23.50 -12.55
C PHE A 437 -0.99 -22.55 -11.39
N ASP A 438 -1.50 -21.34 -11.66
CA ASP A 438 -1.89 -20.39 -10.62
C ASP A 438 -2.96 -20.96 -9.68
N LYS A 439 -3.96 -21.66 -10.23
CA LYS A 439 -4.99 -22.34 -9.42
C LYS A 439 -4.37 -23.37 -8.47
N TRP A 440 -3.42 -24.17 -8.96
CA TRP A 440 -2.77 -25.18 -8.15
C TRP A 440 -1.78 -24.60 -7.14
N MET A 441 -1.07 -23.52 -7.48
CA MET A 441 -0.25 -22.78 -6.51
C MET A 441 -1.10 -22.25 -5.36
N LEU A 442 -2.26 -21.65 -5.66
CA LEU A 442 -3.21 -21.18 -4.65
C LEU A 442 -3.68 -22.32 -3.73
N ARG A 443 -4.06 -23.46 -4.31
CA ARG A 443 -4.47 -24.66 -3.55
C ARG A 443 -3.34 -25.24 -2.72
N ASP A 444 -2.10 -25.14 -3.19
CA ASP A 444 -0.92 -25.63 -2.50
C ASP A 444 -0.59 -24.80 -1.26
N PHE A 445 -0.66 -23.47 -1.39
CA PHE A 445 -0.60 -22.57 -0.25
C PHE A 445 -1.66 -22.92 0.80
N TRP A 446 -2.91 -23.11 0.38
CA TRP A 446 -3.96 -23.57 1.29
C TRP A 446 -3.59 -24.90 1.95
N ARG A 447 -3.08 -25.90 1.21
CA ARG A 447 -2.67 -27.19 1.78
C ARG A 447 -1.68 -27.05 2.93
N HIS A 448 -0.71 -26.15 2.80
CA HIS A 448 0.31 -25.94 3.81
C HIS A 448 -0.19 -25.15 5.03
N LEU A 449 -1.16 -24.26 4.83
CA LEU A 449 -1.65 -23.38 5.90
C LEU A 449 -2.88 -23.93 6.62
N LYS A 450 -3.71 -24.77 5.97
CA LYS A 450 -5.08 -25.11 6.39
C LYS A 450 -5.22 -25.68 7.81
N SER A 451 -4.20 -26.41 8.29
CA SER A 451 -4.21 -27.05 9.60
C SER A 451 -4.38 -26.03 10.73
N ARG A 452 -3.94 -24.78 10.51
CA ARG A 452 -4.13 -23.67 11.46
C ARG A 452 -5.59 -23.29 11.69
N TYR A 453 -6.48 -23.68 10.78
CA TYR A 453 -7.93 -23.42 10.87
C TYR A 453 -8.73 -24.69 11.21
N GLY A 454 -8.06 -25.81 11.48
CA GLY A 454 -8.70 -27.09 11.84
C GLY A 454 -9.14 -27.97 10.65
N TYR A 455 -8.53 -27.82 9.47
CA TYR A 455 -8.83 -28.62 8.25
C TYR A 455 -7.68 -29.51 7.76
#